data_AF-A0A7Y7J176-F1
#
_entry.id   AF-A0A7Y7J176-F1
#
_cell.length_a   1.000
_cell.length_b   1.000
_cell.length_c   1.000
_cell.angle_alpha   90.00
_cell.angle_beta   90.00
_cell.angle_gamma   90.00
#
_symmetry.space_group_name_H-M   'P 1'
#
loop_
_entity.id
_entity.type
_entity.pdbx_description
1 polymer ?
#
loop_
_entity_poly.entity_id
_entity_poly.type
_entity_poly.pdbx_seq_one_letter_code
_entity_poly.pdbx_strand_id
1 'polypeptide(L)'
;GAVVLSRDAARTLAGQGRRTILVTTDLLTEDIDAIIGTDGLLAAHGGRTSHAAVVAREFGKVAIVGCPGLTIAPDRQSCRIAGHPFPQGADITLDGETGQVFAGHVPMTEDRPEADLAQIAAWRAAPPA
;
A
#
# COMPACT_ATOMS: atom_id res chain seq x y z
N GLY A 1 6.81 -1.51 5.81
CA GLY A 1 5.74 -1.97 6.70
C GLY A 1 5.82 -3.47 6.82
N ALA A 2 5.27 -4.03 7.89
CA ALA A 2 5.22 -5.46 8.14
C ALA A 2 4.22 -6.14 7.20
N VAL A 3 4.65 -7.23 6.55
CA VAL A 3 3.80 -8.08 5.71
C VAL A 3 2.71 -8.71 6.56
N VAL A 4 1.45 -8.53 6.17
CA VAL A 4 0.29 -9.20 6.77
C VAL A 4 -0.49 -9.95 5.70
N LEU A 5 -0.83 -11.21 6.00
CA LEU A 5 -1.46 -12.14 5.04
C LEU A 5 -2.95 -12.36 5.31
N SER A 6 -3.49 -11.69 6.34
CA SER A 6 -4.91 -11.72 6.67
C SER A 6 -5.36 -10.37 7.21
N ARG A 7 -6.66 -10.11 7.11
CA ARG A 7 -7.32 -8.89 7.58
C ARG A 7 -7.20 -8.76 9.10
N ASP A 8 -7.33 -9.87 9.81
CA ASP A 8 -7.21 -9.89 11.28
C ASP A 8 -5.78 -9.59 11.72
N ALA A 9 -4.79 -10.12 11.00
CA ALA A 9 -3.39 -9.78 11.25
C ALA A 9 -3.12 -8.29 10.99
N ALA A 10 -3.68 -7.74 9.90
CA ALA A 10 -3.60 -6.33 9.58
C ALA A 10 -4.19 -5.46 10.70
N ARG A 11 -5.43 -5.74 11.12
CA ARG A 11 -6.11 -5.02 12.21
C ARG A 11 -5.33 -5.10 13.52
N THR A 12 -4.83 -6.29 13.86
CA THR A 12 -4.07 -6.53 15.10
C THR A 12 -2.79 -5.71 15.14
N LEU A 13 -1.97 -5.79 14.08
CA LEU A 13 -0.69 -5.08 14.00
C LEU A 13 -0.88 -3.55 13.87
N ALA A 14 -1.87 -3.11 13.10
CA ALA A 14 -2.23 -1.70 13.01
C ALA A 14 -2.65 -1.13 14.38
N GLY A 15 -3.44 -1.88 15.17
CA GLY A 15 -3.80 -1.51 16.54
C GLY A 15 -2.62 -1.41 17.50
N GLN A 16 -1.48 -2.02 17.18
CA GLN A 16 -0.22 -1.89 17.92
C GLN A 16 0.66 -0.73 17.43
N GLY A 17 0.18 0.08 16.48
CA GLY A 17 0.93 1.19 15.88
C GLY A 17 2.02 0.73 14.90
N ARG A 18 2.04 -0.55 14.51
CA ARG A 18 2.96 -1.05 13.48
C ARG A 18 2.44 -0.68 12.10
N ARG A 19 3.34 -0.19 11.24
CA ARG A 19 3.01 -0.02 9.82
C ARG A 19 2.78 -1.39 9.16
N THR A 20 1.71 -1.56 8.41
CA THR A 20 1.32 -2.85 7.80
C THR A 20 1.16 -2.77 6.29
N ILE A 21 1.52 -3.86 5.62
CA ILE A 21 1.32 -4.04 4.19
C ILE A 21 0.52 -5.32 3.98
N LEU A 22 -0.73 -5.17 3.55
CA LEU A 22 -1.61 -6.32 3.27
C LEU A 22 -1.23 -6.94 1.94
N VAL A 23 -0.84 -8.21 1.99
CA VAL A 23 -0.52 -9.02 0.82
C VAL A 23 -1.65 -10.01 0.60
N THR A 24 -2.30 -9.92 -0.57
CA THR A 24 -3.49 -10.72 -0.89
C THR A 24 -3.52 -11.07 -2.38
N THR A 25 -4.35 -12.03 -2.76
CA THR A 25 -4.55 -12.39 -4.17
C THR A 25 -5.43 -11.35 -4.86
N ASP A 26 -6.54 -11.00 -4.21
CA ASP A 26 -7.57 -10.10 -4.70
C ASP A 26 -8.07 -9.20 -3.57
N LEU A 27 -8.70 -8.08 -3.94
CA LEU A 27 -9.39 -7.16 -3.03
C LEU A 27 -10.80 -6.87 -3.59
N LEU A 28 -11.80 -7.08 -2.74
CA LEU A 28 -13.22 -6.94 -3.02
C LEU A 28 -13.81 -5.71 -2.31
N THR A 29 -15.03 -5.34 -2.65
CA THR A 29 -15.72 -4.18 -2.04
C THR A 29 -15.89 -4.31 -0.53
N GLU A 30 -16.07 -5.53 -0.03
CA GLU A 30 -16.16 -5.85 1.41
C GLU A 30 -14.84 -5.61 2.17
N ASP A 31 -13.76 -5.31 1.45
CA ASP A 31 -12.40 -5.21 2.00
C ASP A 31 -12.00 -3.79 2.39
N ILE A 32 -12.94 -2.85 2.30
CA ILE A 32 -12.69 -1.43 2.50
C ILE A 32 -12.03 -1.13 3.86
N ASP A 33 -12.48 -1.78 4.93
CA ASP A 33 -11.90 -1.61 6.27
C ASP A 33 -10.43 -2.05 6.31
N ALA A 34 -10.10 -3.14 5.60
CA ALA A 34 -8.74 -3.65 5.56
C ALA A 34 -7.83 -2.73 4.74
N ILE A 35 -8.34 -2.18 3.64
CA ILE A 35 -7.64 -1.18 2.81
C ILE A 35 -7.35 0.10 3.61
N ILE A 36 -8.34 0.61 4.33
CA ILE A 36 -8.20 1.83 5.14
C ILE A 36 -7.25 1.57 6.32
N GLY A 37 -7.33 0.39 6.93
CA GLY A 37 -6.59 0.00 8.13
C GLY A 37 -5.10 -0.33 7.89
N THR A 38 -4.64 -0.48 6.65
CA THR A 38 -3.23 -0.76 6.33
C THR A 38 -2.52 0.48 5.79
N ASP A 39 -1.18 0.47 5.79
CA ASP A 39 -0.38 1.55 5.18
C ASP A 39 -0.14 1.31 3.69
N GLY A 40 -0.19 0.05 3.27
CA GLY A 40 -0.05 -0.32 1.87
C GLY A 40 -0.68 -1.66 1.52
N LEU A 41 -0.78 -1.89 0.22
CA LEU A 41 -1.43 -3.06 -0.38
C LEU A 41 -0.55 -3.65 -1.48
N LEU A 42 -0.46 -4.97 -1.51
CA LEU A 42 0.18 -5.73 -2.58
C LEU A 42 -0.77 -6.86 -3.01
N ALA A 43 -1.32 -6.76 -4.22
CA ALA A 43 -2.27 -7.72 -4.77
C ALA A 43 -1.70 -8.48 -5.98
N ALA A 44 -1.95 -9.79 -6.03
CA ALA A 44 -1.51 -10.63 -7.16
C ALA A 44 -2.25 -10.26 -8.46
N HIS A 45 -3.55 -9.98 -8.34
CA HIS A 45 -4.41 -9.58 -9.45
C HIS A 45 -4.84 -8.12 -9.35
N GLY A 46 -5.55 -7.67 -10.38
CA GLY A 46 -6.04 -6.30 -10.50
C GLY A 46 -5.21 -5.47 -11.47
N GLY A 47 -5.87 -4.48 -12.07
CA GLY A 47 -5.24 -3.46 -12.91
C GLY A 47 -5.29 -2.09 -12.25
N ARG A 48 -4.68 -1.09 -12.91
CA ARG A 48 -4.64 0.31 -12.44
C ARG A 48 -6.02 0.93 -12.20
N THR A 49 -7.07 0.40 -12.82
CA THR A 49 -8.48 0.83 -12.67
C THR A 49 -9.32 -0.13 -11.83
N SER A 50 -8.70 -1.12 -11.17
CA SER A 50 -9.40 -2.05 -10.29
C SER A 50 -9.90 -1.39 -9.01
N HIS A 51 -10.86 -2.04 -8.34
CA HIS A 51 -11.39 -1.60 -7.06
C HIS A 51 -10.28 -1.27 -6.05
N ALA A 52 -9.33 -2.20 -5.88
CA ALA A 52 -8.15 -2.02 -5.04
C ALA A 52 -7.39 -0.71 -5.31
N ALA A 53 -7.04 -0.47 -6.57
CA ALA A 53 -6.22 0.66 -6.96
C ALA A 53 -6.95 2.00 -6.78
N VAL A 54 -8.23 2.03 -7.11
CA VAL A 54 -9.06 3.24 -6.98
C VAL A 54 -9.29 3.58 -5.51
N VAL A 55 -9.70 2.60 -4.70
CA VAL A 55 -9.97 2.81 -3.27
C VAL A 55 -8.69 3.18 -2.52
N ALA A 56 -7.58 2.48 -2.77
CA ALA A 56 -6.31 2.81 -2.14
C ALA A 56 -5.89 4.26 -2.42
N ARG A 57 -6.03 4.71 -3.68
CA ARG A 57 -5.71 6.09 -4.07
C ARG A 57 -6.59 7.11 -3.37
N GLU A 58 -7.89 6.85 -3.25
CA GLU A 58 -8.84 7.74 -2.55
C GLU A 58 -8.44 7.96 -1.09
N PHE A 59 -7.90 6.93 -0.43
CA PHE A 59 -7.45 6.99 0.95
C PHE A 59 -5.95 7.28 1.11
N GLY A 60 -5.25 7.68 0.04
CA GLY A 60 -3.83 8.01 0.09
C GLY A 60 -2.93 6.83 0.48
N LYS A 61 -3.36 5.60 0.20
CA LYS A 61 -2.61 4.36 0.47
C LYS A 61 -1.81 3.94 -0.75
N VAL A 62 -0.60 3.47 -0.52
CA VAL A 62 0.21 2.86 -1.59
C VAL A 62 -0.38 1.50 -1.96
N ALA A 63 -0.64 1.27 -3.25
CA ALA A 63 -1.11 -0.01 -3.74
C ALA A 63 -0.36 -0.44 -5.00
N ILE A 64 0.20 -1.64 -4.95
CA ILE A 64 0.72 -2.36 -6.11
C ILE A 64 -0.24 -3.51 -6.39
N VAL A 65 -0.82 -3.53 -7.58
CA VAL A 65 -1.80 -4.52 -8.01
C VAL A 65 -1.34 -5.19 -9.30
N GLY A 66 -1.78 -6.41 -9.55
CA GLY A 66 -1.34 -7.16 -10.72
C GLY A 66 0.12 -7.59 -10.64
N CYS A 67 0.53 -8.16 -9.50
CA CYS A 67 1.86 -8.71 -9.28
C CYS A 67 1.92 -10.22 -9.61
N PRO A 68 2.25 -10.63 -10.85
CA PRO A 68 2.28 -12.05 -11.25
C PRO A 68 3.36 -12.87 -10.54
N GLY A 69 4.40 -12.21 -10.01
CA GLY A 69 5.45 -12.85 -9.22
C GLY A 69 5.10 -13.06 -7.75
N LEU A 70 3.88 -12.72 -7.32
CA LEU A 70 3.39 -12.91 -5.97
C LEU A 70 2.77 -14.31 -5.81
N THR A 71 3.22 -15.05 -4.80
CA THR A 71 2.60 -16.30 -4.37
C THR A 71 2.38 -16.25 -2.86
N ILE A 72 1.20 -16.64 -2.40
CA ILE A 72 0.84 -16.57 -0.98
C ILE A 72 0.65 -17.99 -0.46
N ALA A 73 1.25 -18.31 0.67
CA ALA A 73 1.12 -19.59 1.38
C ALA A 73 0.61 -19.31 2.81
N PRO A 74 -0.72 -19.11 2.99
CA PRO A 74 -1.30 -18.77 4.30
C PRO A 74 -1.06 -19.86 5.35
N ASP A 75 -1.06 -21.13 4.92
CA ASP A 75 -0.74 -22.30 5.73
C ASP A 75 0.67 -22.25 6.34
N ARG A 76 1.59 -21.58 5.65
CA ARG A 76 2.99 -21.38 6.08
C ARG A 76 3.24 -19.99 6.64
N GLN A 77 2.20 -19.18 6.82
CA GLN A 77 2.28 -17.76 7.21
C GLN A 77 3.37 -17.00 6.44
N SER A 78 3.48 -17.22 5.13
CA SER A 78 4.48 -16.58 4.29
C SER A 78 3.97 -16.26 2.89
N CYS A 79 4.63 -15.34 2.21
CA CYS A 79 4.46 -15.09 0.79
C CYS A 79 5.82 -15.15 0.07
N ARG A 80 5.79 -15.25 -1.25
CA ARG A 80 6.96 -15.10 -2.11
C ARG A 80 6.70 -13.98 -3.11
N ILE A 81 7.65 -13.07 -3.25
CA ILE A 81 7.58 -11.97 -4.20
C ILE A 81 8.79 -12.10 -5.12
N ALA A 82 8.55 -12.30 -6.42
CA ALA A 82 9.59 -12.59 -7.41
C ALA A 82 10.53 -13.74 -6.97
N GLY A 83 9.97 -14.76 -6.32
CA GLY A 83 10.72 -15.91 -5.81
C GLY A 83 11.39 -15.70 -4.44
N HIS A 84 11.44 -14.49 -3.88
CA HIS A 84 11.99 -14.24 -2.55
C HIS A 84 10.95 -14.48 -1.45
N PRO A 85 11.24 -15.31 -0.43
CA PRO A 85 10.29 -15.59 0.65
C PRO A 85 10.26 -14.47 1.70
N PHE A 86 9.05 -14.12 2.12
CA PHE A 86 8.80 -13.18 3.22
C PHE A 86 7.83 -13.82 4.21
N PRO A 87 8.25 -14.05 5.47
CA PRO A 87 7.32 -14.47 6.52
C PRO A 87 6.38 -13.32 6.89
N GLN A 88 5.23 -13.66 7.46
CA GLN A 88 4.35 -12.68 8.10
C GLN A 88 5.14 -11.88 9.16
N GLY A 89 4.95 -10.57 9.16
CA GLY A 89 5.68 -9.63 10.01
C GLY A 89 6.99 -9.11 9.43
N ALA A 90 7.50 -9.70 8.35
CA ALA A 90 8.70 -9.20 7.68
C ALA A 90 8.47 -7.79 7.12
N ASP A 91 9.45 -6.91 7.27
CA ASP A 91 9.35 -5.56 6.72
C ASP A 91 9.66 -5.57 5.22
N ILE A 92 8.80 -4.89 4.46
CA ILE A 92 9.01 -4.55 3.05
C ILE A 92 8.66 -3.07 2.81
N THR A 93 9.19 -2.47 1.76
CA THR A 93 8.80 -1.15 1.27
C THR A 93 8.17 -1.27 -0.11
N LEU A 94 7.08 -0.54 -0.34
CA LEU A 94 6.42 -0.44 -1.64
C LEU A 94 6.71 0.94 -2.22
N ASP A 95 7.05 0.98 -3.50
CA ASP A 95 7.05 2.20 -4.30
C ASP A 95 5.83 2.19 -5.22
N GLY A 96 4.86 3.06 -4.91
CA GLY A 96 3.61 3.18 -5.65
C GLY A 96 3.74 3.87 -7.01
N GLU A 97 4.86 4.53 -7.29
CA GLU A 97 5.11 5.21 -8.57
C GLU A 97 5.71 4.24 -9.59
N THR A 98 6.77 3.53 -9.20
CA THR A 98 7.45 2.58 -10.09
C THR A 98 6.86 1.17 -10.06
N GLY A 99 6.06 0.85 -9.02
CA GLY A 99 5.54 -0.50 -8.79
C GLY A 99 6.58 -1.48 -8.23
N GLN A 100 7.71 -0.98 -7.70
CA GLN A 100 8.77 -1.80 -7.12
C GLN A 100 8.49 -2.19 -5.67
N VAL A 101 8.98 -3.37 -5.29
CA VAL A 101 8.93 -3.90 -3.93
C VAL A 101 10.35 -4.13 -3.43
N PHE A 102 10.67 -3.56 -2.28
CA PHE A 102 11.98 -3.66 -1.65
C PHE A 102 11.89 -4.47 -0.36
N ALA A 103 12.89 -5.32 -0.10
CA ALA A 103 13.02 -6.02 1.17
C ALA A 103 13.51 -5.06 2.26
N GLY A 104 12.91 -5.13 3.45
CA GLY A 104 13.25 -4.29 4.58
C GLY A 104 12.68 -2.88 4.49
N HIS A 105 13.28 -1.98 5.27
CA HIS A 105 12.91 -0.57 5.30
C HIS A 105 13.86 0.25 4.42
N VAL A 106 13.30 0.90 3.40
CA VAL A 106 14.01 1.91 2.61
C VAL A 106 13.74 3.30 3.21
N PRO A 107 14.78 4.08 3.55
CA PRO A 107 14.61 5.45 4.01
C PRO A 107 13.94 6.31 2.93
N MET A 108 12.91 7.05 3.32
CA MET A 108 12.19 7.97 2.42
C MET A 108 12.67 9.39 2.68
N THR A 109 12.86 10.16 1.61
CA THR A 109 13.05 11.61 1.68
C THR A 109 11.79 12.27 1.17
N GLU A 110 11.27 13.23 1.94
CA GLU A 110 10.11 14.01 1.53
C GLU A 110 10.61 15.33 0.93
N ASP A 111 10.30 15.54 -0.35
CA ASP A 111 10.47 16.84 -1.00
C ASP A 111 9.09 17.44 -1.24
N ARG A 112 8.87 18.60 -0.64
CA ARG A 112 7.60 19.32 -0.71
C ARG A 112 7.83 20.62 -1.48
N PRO A 113 7.29 20.78 -2.70
CA PRO A 113 7.53 21.96 -3.53
C PRO A 113 6.75 23.16 -3.00
N GLU A 114 7.25 23.80 -1.95
CA GLU A 114 6.56 24.91 -1.26
C GLU A 114 6.24 26.09 -2.20
N ALA A 115 7.12 26.37 -3.17
CA ALA A 115 6.90 27.45 -4.13
C ALA A 115 5.67 27.22 -5.02
N ASP A 116 5.53 26.02 -5.58
CA ASP A 116 4.38 25.65 -6.43
C ASP A 116 3.08 25.61 -5.61
N LEU A 117 3.15 25.08 -4.38
CA LEU A 117 2.02 25.04 -3.46
C LEU A 117 1.54 26.44 -3.07
N ALA A 118 2.47 27.37 -2.83
CA ALA A 118 2.15 28.77 -2.55
C ALA A 118 1.48 29.45 -3.76
N GLN A 119 1.92 29.15 -4.99
CA GLN A 119 1.30 29.67 -6.21
C GLN A 119 -0.15 29.19 -6.36
N ILE A 120 -0.43 27.92 -6.10
CA ILE A 120 -1.81 27.37 -6.11
C ILE A 120 -2.66 28.03 -5.02
N ALA A 121 -2.10 28.24 -3.83
CA ALA A 121 -2.81 28.90 -2.73
C ALA A 121 -3.22 30.33 -3.08
N ALA A 122 -2.34 31.08 -3.76
CA ALA A 122 -2.63 32.43 -4.23
C ALA A 122 -3.81 32.46 -5.21
N TRP A 123 -3.90 31.52 -6.15
CA TRP A 123 -5.04 31.41 -7.08
C TRP A 123 -6.37 31.14 -6.36
N ARG A 124 -6.36 30.34 -5.29
CA ARG A 124 -7.58 30.03 -4.49
C ARG A 124 -8.06 31.22 -3.66
N ALA A 125 -7.15 32.13 -3.29
CA ALA A 125 -7.47 33.31 -2.49
C ALA A 125 -7.95 34.50 -3.33
N ALA A 126 -7.71 34.51 -4.64
CA ALA A 126 -8.18 35.56 -5.52
C ALA A 126 -9.73 35.51 -5.62
N PRO A 127 -10.44 36.65 -5.48
CA PRO A 127 -11.88 36.67 -5.65
C PRO A 127 -12.26 36.28 -7.08
N PRO A 128 -13.39 35.59 -7.30
CA PRO A 128 -13.89 35.36 -8.65
C PRO A 128 -14.14 36.71 -9.34
N ALA A 129 -13.72 36.82 -10.60
CA ALA A 129 -13.93 37.98 -11.44
C ALA A 129 -15.42 38.21 -11.75
#